data_AF-A0L733-F1
#
_entry.id   AF-A0L733-F1
#
_cell.length_a   1.000
_cell.length_b   1.000
_cell.length_c   1.000
_cell.angle_alpha   90.00
_cell.angle_beta   90.00
_cell.angle_gamma   90.00
#
_symmetry.space_group_name_H-M   'P 1'
#
loop_
_entity.id
_entity.type
_entity.pdbx_description
1 polymer ?
#
loop_
_entity_poly.entity_id
_entity_poly.type
_entity_poly.pdbx_seq_one_letter_code
_entity_poly.pdbx_strand_id
1 'polypeptide(L)'
;MSLFKKVFPELVHEAESLLIRRIAYDLDGNPEYIGQANPGALDTDDAWFVRRIAYEGGNPVSILFAEGSTKFNKRWDLRGSYDYR
;
A
#
# COMPACT_ATOMS: atom_id res chain seq x y z
N MET A 1 13.36 -35.34 -16.10
CA MET A 1 12.96 -34.00 -16.57
C MET A 1 12.17 -33.36 -15.44
N SER A 2 12.84 -32.57 -14.58
CA SER A 2 12.21 -31.97 -13.41
C SER A 2 12.20 -30.46 -13.57
N LEU A 3 11.01 -29.89 -13.73
CA LEU A 3 10.76 -28.45 -13.82
C LEU A 3 10.67 -27.87 -12.40
N PHE A 4 11.79 -27.84 -11.68
CA PHE A 4 11.89 -26.95 -10.52
C PHE A 4 12.11 -25.53 -11.06
N LYS A 5 11.01 -24.76 -11.12
CA LYS A 5 11.04 -23.32 -11.37
C LYS A 5 11.88 -22.72 -10.23
N LYS A 6 13.11 -22.32 -10.54
CA LYS A 6 14.03 -21.69 -9.58
C LYS A 6 13.38 -20.40 -9.09
N VAL A 7 12.80 -20.44 -7.90
CA VAL A 7 12.30 -19.24 -7.23
C VAL A 7 13.53 -18.53 -6.69
N PHE A 8 13.79 -17.32 -7.17
CA PHE A 8 14.87 -16.46 -6.69
C PHE A 8 14.30 -15.55 -5.59
N PRO A 9 14.50 -15.87 -4.30
CA PRO A 9 13.92 -15.10 -3.21
C PRO A 9 14.45 -13.66 -3.13
N GLU A 10 15.67 -13.41 -3.61
CA GLU A 10 16.26 -12.06 -3.66
C GLU A 10 15.45 -11.08 -4.55
N LEU A 11 14.86 -11.57 -5.65
CA LEU A 11 14.10 -10.75 -6.59
C LEU A 11 12.79 -10.19 -6.02
N VAL A 12 12.25 -10.78 -4.95
CA VAL A 12 11.00 -10.34 -4.31
C VAL A 12 11.27 -9.19 -3.34
N HIS A 13 12.45 -9.14 -2.71
CA HIS A 13 12.81 -8.09 -1.74
C HIS A 13 13.23 -6.78 -2.43
N GLU A 14 13.91 -6.88 -3.57
CA GLU A 14 14.39 -5.73 -4.37
C GLU A 14 13.22 -4.89 -4.91
N ALA A 15 12.12 -5.52 -5.32
CA ALA A 15 10.98 -4.81 -5.92
C ALA A 15 10.27 -3.86 -4.94
N GLU A 16 10.09 -4.26 -3.67
CA GLU A 16 9.51 -3.38 -2.65
C GLU A 16 10.46 -2.28 -2.16
N SER A 17 11.77 -2.50 -2.30
CA SER A 17 12.81 -1.51 -2.04
C SER A 17 12.77 -0.35 -3.03
N LEU A 18 12.18 -0.54 -4.21
CA LEU A 18 12.14 0.49 -5.27
C LEU A 18 10.86 1.33 -5.28
N LEU A 19 9.81 0.93 -4.55
CA LEU A 19 8.57 1.68 -4.49
C LEU A 19 8.70 2.91 -3.59
N ILE A 20 8.13 4.03 -4.05
CA ILE A 20 7.91 5.19 -3.19
C ILE A 20 6.77 4.92 -2.22
N ARG A 21 6.83 5.57 -1.06
CA ARG A 21 5.81 5.47 -0.01
C ARG A 21 5.28 6.86 0.30
N ARG A 22 3.96 6.94 0.50
CA ARG A 22 3.31 8.12 1.08
C ARG A 22 2.55 7.71 2.33
N ILE A 23 2.55 8.60 3.30
CA ILE A 23 1.84 8.44 4.57
C ILE A 23 0.98 9.67 4.77
N ALA A 24 -0.31 9.47 5.04
CA ALA A 24 -1.20 10.53 5.50
C ALA A 24 -1.54 10.27 6.96
N TYR A 25 -1.74 11.35 7.71
CA TYR A 25 -1.97 11.32 9.15
C TYR A 25 -3.38 11.85 9.45
N ASP A 26 -3.98 11.35 10.52
CA ASP A 26 -5.22 11.89 11.07
C ASP A 26 -4.98 13.22 11.83
N LEU A 27 -6.02 13.77 12.44
CA LEU A 27 -5.95 15.03 13.20
C LEU A 27 -5.12 14.91 14.49
N ASP A 28 -4.99 13.71 15.04
CA ASP A 28 -4.21 13.42 16.25
C ASP A 28 -2.73 13.13 15.91
N GLY A 29 -2.38 13.13 14.62
CA GLY A 29 -1.02 12.88 14.13
C GLY A 29 -0.67 11.40 14.03
N ASN A 30 -1.65 10.49 14.10
CA ASN A 30 -1.42 9.07 13.87
C ASN A 30 -1.40 8.78 12.36
N PRO A 31 -0.51 7.89 11.86
CA PRO A 31 -0.56 7.43 10.48
C PRO A 31 -1.90 6.77 10.14
N GLU A 32 -2.69 7.35 9.26
CA GLU A 32 -4.00 6.80 8.88
C GLU A 32 -3.94 6.01 7.57
N TYR A 33 -3.20 6.50 6.57
CA TYR A 33 -3.11 5.85 5.25
C TYR A 33 -1.66 5.63 4.83
N ILE A 34 -1.41 4.53 4.15
CA ILE A 34 -0.13 4.19 3.53
C ILE A 34 -0.34 3.89 2.05
N GLY A 35 0.32 4.66 1.18
CA GLY A 35 0.33 4.47 -0.26
C GLY A 35 1.69 3.97 -0.74
N GLN A 36 1.70 3.09 -1.73
CA GLN A 36 2.90 2.65 -2.45
C GLN A 36 2.69 2.76 -3.96
N ALA A 37 3.71 3.22 -4.67
CA ALA A 37 3.71 3.30 -6.13
C ALA A 37 5.13 3.26 -6.68
N ASN A 38 5.28 3.12 -8.01
CA ASN A 38 6.58 3.29 -8.66
C ASN A 38 7.07 4.75 -8.53
N PRO A 39 8.39 4.99 -8.49
CA PRO A 39 8.94 6.34 -8.54
C PRO A 39 8.41 7.13 -9.73
N GLY A 40 8.02 8.39 -9.50
CA GLY A 40 7.45 9.27 -10.53
C GLY A 40 5.93 9.20 -10.66
N ALA A 41 5.24 8.26 -10.00
CA ALA A 41 3.78 8.25 -9.96
C ALA A 41 3.23 9.54 -9.33
N LEU A 42 2.26 10.15 -10.00
CA LEU A 42 1.50 11.27 -9.50
C LEU A 42 0.38 10.79 -8.58
N ASP A 43 -0.09 11.66 -7.69
CA ASP A 43 -1.17 11.31 -6.76
C ASP A 43 -2.47 10.94 -7.47
N THR A 44 -2.66 11.45 -8.68
CA THR A 44 -3.82 11.26 -9.55
C THR A 44 -3.71 10.04 -10.46
N ASP A 45 -2.58 9.35 -10.48
CA ASP A 45 -2.39 8.17 -11.34
C ASP A 45 -3.06 6.95 -10.72
N ASP A 46 -3.73 6.11 -11.53
CA ASP A 46 -4.25 4.80 -11.11
C ASP A 46 -3.13 3.76 -10.99
N ALA A 47 -2.10 4.09 -10.20
CA ALA A 47 -0.87 3.30 -10.05
C ALA A 47 -0.52 3.02 -8.58
N TRP A 48 -1.39 3.44 -7.64
CA TRP A 48 -1.15 3.26 -6.22
C TRP A 48 -1.75 1.97 -5.70
N PHE A 49 -1.00 1.36 -4.79
CA PHE A 49 -1.50 0.43 -3.81
C PHE A 49 -1.75 1.19 -2.51
N VAL A 50 -2.96 1.10 -1.94
CA VAL A 50 -3.38 1.93 -0.79
C VAL A 50 -3.92 1.05 0.33
N ARG A 51 -3.46 1.34 1.56
CA ARG A 51 -3.91 0.71 2.79
C ARG A 51 -4.29 1.76 3.82
N ARG A 52 -5.17 1.38 4.75
CA ARG A 52 -5.53 2.19 5.93
C ARG A 52 -5.13 1.43 7.20
N ILE A 53 -4.66 2.16 8.20
CA ILE A 53 -4.43 1.64 9.55
C ILE A 53 -5.68 1.89 10.38
N ALA A 54 -6.22 0.85 11.01
CA ALA A 54 -7.31 1.00 11.97
C ALA A 54 -6.75 0.95 13.40
N TYR A 55 -7.40 1.70 14.29
CA TYR A 55 -6.93 1.92 15.66
C TYR A 55 -7.99 1.54 16.69
N GLU A 56 -7.54 1.01 17.83
CA GLU A 56 -8.34 0.85 19.05
C GLU A 56 -7.57 1.46 20.23
N GLY A 57 -8.18 2.45 20.90
CA GLY A 57 -7.54 3.14 22.03
C GLY A 57 -6.20 3.79 21.69
N GLY A 58 -6.03 4.28 20.46
CA GLY A 58 -4.79 4.88 19.96
C GLY A 58 -3.71 3.90 19.53
N ASN A 59 -3.94 2.58 19.67
CA ASN A 59 -3.02 1.55 19.18
C ASN A 59 -3.49 1.02 17.82
N PRO A 60 -2.58 0.85 16.83
CA PRO A 60 -2.95 0.24 15.57
C PRO A 60 -3.28 -1.24 15.78
N VAL A 61 -4.45 -1.67 15.31
CA VAL A 61 -4.93 -3.06 15.46
C VAL A 61 -5.05 -3.80 14.13
N SER A 62 -5.11 -3.09 13.00
CA SER A 62 -5.20 -3.73 11.69
C SER A 62 -4.70 -2.84 10.56
N ILE A 63 -4.38 -3.49 9.44
CA ILE A 63 -4.09 -2.83 8.15
C ILE A 63 -5.11 -3.37 7.15
N LEU A 64 -5.94 -2.47 6.63
CA LEU A 64 -7.03 -2.76 5.70
C LEU A 64 -6.65 -2.33 4.30
N PHE A 65 -7.13 -3.06 3.30
CA PHE A 65 -6.79 -2.82 1.90
C PHE A 65 -7.89 -2.01 1.24
N ALA A 66 -7.53 -1.00 0.43
CA ALA A 66 -8.51 -0.28 -0.36
C ALA A 66 -9.22 -1.27 -1.32
N GLU A 67 -10.54 -1.31 -1.24
CA GLU A 67 -11.44 -2.25 -1.91
C GLU A 67 -11.16 -3.73 -1.61
N GLY A 68 -10.47 -4.04 -0.50
CA GLY A 68 -10.00 -5.40 -0.20
C GLY A 68 -9.01 -5.95 -1.24
N SER A 69 -8.25 -5.06 -1.91
CA SER A 69 -7.44 -5.41 -3.08
C SER A 69 -5.96 -5.09 -2.90
N THR A 70 -5.10 -5.96 -3.43
CA THR A 70 -3.64 -5.78 -3.52
C THR A 70 -3.17 -5.17 -4.84
N LYS A 71 -4.10 -4.72 -5.69
CA LYS A 71 -3.77 -4.16 -7.01
C LYS A 71 -3.26 -2.72 -6.90
N PHE A 72 -2.29 -2.38 -7.74
CA PHE A 72 -1.79 -1.02 -7.96
C PHE A 72 -2.70 -0.30 -8.98
N ASN A 73 -3.95 -0.06 -8.60
CA ASN A 73 -4.96 0.55 -9.46
C ASN A 73 -5.84 1.55 -8.67
N LYS A 74 -5.23 2.23 -7.72
CA LYS A 74 -5.84 3.28 -6.91
C LYS A 74 -5.12 4.60 -7.18
N ARG A 75 -5.75 5.69 -6.76
CA ARG A 75 -5.18 7.02 -6.73
C ARG A 75 -4.94 7.44 -5.29
N TRP A 76 -3.82 8.11 -5.02
CA TRP A 76 -3.49 8.58 -3.68
C TRP A 76 -4.39 9.74 -3.23
N ASP A 77 -4.77 10.62 -4.15
CA ASP A 77 -5.64 11.77 -3.86
C ASP A 77 -7.06 11.34 -3.44
N LEU A 78 -7.49 10.15 -3.85
CA LEU A 78 -8.79 9.55 -3.49
C LEU A 78 -8.72 8.57 -2.30
N ARG A 79 -7.59 8.48 -1.58
CA ARG A 79 -7.38 7.49 -0.50
C ARG A 79 -8.50 7.42 0.55
N GLY A 80 -9.11 8.55 0.91
CA GLY A 80 -10.19 8.59 1.91
C GLY A 80 -11.56 8.12 1.39
N SER A 81 -11.69 7.88 0.09
CA SER A 81 -12.96 7.58 -0.57
C SER A 81 -13.19 6.09 -0.84
N TYR A 82 -12.19 5.23 -0.62
CA TYR A 82 -12.31 3.79 -0.85
C TYR A 82 -13.00 3.06 0.30
N ASP A 83 -13.62 1.92 0.01
CA ASP A 83 -14.02 0.96 1.04
C ASP A 83 -12.80 0.20 1.57
N TYR A 84 -12.70 -0.02 2.88
CA TYR A 84 -11.52 -0.65 3.49
C TYR A 84 -11.91 -1.91 4.26
N ARG A 85 -11.36 -3.04 3.82
CA ARG A 85 -11.65 -4.37 4.37
C ARG A 85 -10.56 -5.39 4.03
#